data_AF-A0AAN8Q8S3-F1
#
_entry.id   AF-A0AAN8Q8S3-F1
#
_cell.length_a   1.000
_cell.length_b   1.000
_cell.length_c   1.000
_cell.angle_alpha   90.00
_cell.angle_beta   90.00
_cell.angle_gamma   90.00
#
_symmetry.space_group_name_H-M   'P 1'
#
loop_
_entity.id
_entity.type
_entity.pdbx_description
1 polymer ?
#
loop_
_entity_poly.entity_id
_entity_poly.type
_entity_poly.pdbx_seq_one_letter_code
_entity_poly.pdbx_strand_id
1 'polypeptide(L)'
;MAGNLKKGGGLIGMMKDAFQPHHHLHSNHQPGAVDKKTVEKCWKLMDKVVRLCQNPKLALKNSPPYILDLLPDTYQHLRTILSRYEGKMEALGDNEYFRVFMENLTKKTKQTISLFKEGKERMYEENSQPRRNLTKLSLIFSHMLAELKAIFPNGLFQGDNFRITKADAAEFWRRSFGDK
;
A
#
# COMPACT_ATOMS: atom_id res chain seq x y z
N MET A 1 -37.41 34.31 -45.21
CA MET A 1 -36.05 34.86 -44.95
C MET A 1 -35.38 34.00 -43.89
N ALA A 2 -34.08 33.75 -44.07
CA ALA A 2 -33.25 32.82 -43.32
C ALA A 2 -32.64 33.41 -42.03
N GLY A 3 -32.10 32.53 -41.17
CA GLY A 3 -31.14 32.86 -40.08
C GLY A 3 -31.49 32.15 -38.76
N ASN A 4 -31.12 30.89 -38.53
CA ASN A 4 -29.83 30.27 -38.17
C ASN A 4 -29.42 30.39 -36.68
N LEU A 5 -29.26 29.22 -36.05
CA LEU A 5 -28.75 28.92 -34.69
C LEU A 5 -27.31 29.40 -34.48
N LYS A 6 -26.97 29.89 -33.27
CA LYS A 6 -25.64 29.66 -32.64
C LYS A 6 -25.70 29.59 -31.11
N LYS A 7 -24.89 28.66 -30.59
CA LYS A 7 -24.63 28.22 -29.21
C LYS A 7 -24.12 29.34 -28.28
N GLY A 8 -24.45 29.21 -26.99
CA GLY A 8 -23.75 29.86 -25.88
C GLY A 8 -23.80 28.99 -24.62
N GLY A 9 -23.02 27.91 -24.57
CA GLY A 9 -22.82 27.11 -23.37
C GLY A 9 -21.73 27.72 -22.48
N GLY A 10 -22.13 28.35 -21.38
CA GLY A 10 -21.24 28.94 -20.39
C GLY A 10 -21.02 28.05 -19.17
N LEU A 11 -19.83 27.45 -19.09
CA LEU A 11 -18.89 27.38 -17.94
C LEU A 11 -19.39 27.20 -16.47
N ILE A 12 -20.55 26.58 -16.21
CA ILE A 12 -20.93 26.19 -14.83
C ILE A 12 -21.07 24.67 -14.78
N GLY A 13 -19.95 23.96 -14.66
CA GLY A 13 -19.99 22.49 -14.63
C GLY A 13 -18.68 21.76 -14.31
N MET A 14 -17.65 22.42 -13.79
CA MET A 14 -16.36 21.76 -13.50
C MET A 14 -15.99 21.85 -12.03
N MET A 15 -16.82 21.29 -11.15
CA MET A 15 -16.46 21.11 -9.73
C MET A 15 -17.33 20.09 -8.99
N LYS A 16 -17.83 19.05 -9.69
CA LYS A 16 -18.76 18.07 -9.08
C LYS A 16 -18.28 16.61 -9.05
N ASP A 17 -16.97 16.39 -9.25
CA ASP A 17 -16.38 15.03 -9.32
C ASP A 17 -15.28 14.75 -8.28
N ALA A 18 -15.20 15.51 -7.19
CA ALA A 18 -14.18 15.27 -6.15
C ALA A 18 -14.65 14.38 -4.98
N PHE A 19 -15.96 14.21 -4.79
CA PHE A 19 -16.55 13.52 -3.63
C PHE A 19 -17.87 12.80 -3.95
N GLN A 20 -17.99 12.14 -5.11
CA GLN A 20 -19.07 11.18 -5.29
C GLN A 20 -18.66 9.81 -4.72
N PRO A 21 -19.44 9.20 -3.82
CA PRO A 21 -19.25 7.81 -3.47
C PRO A 21 -19.66 6.98 -4.68
N HIS A 22 -18.67 6.50 -5.45
CA HIS A 22 -18.94 5.41 -6.36
C HIS A 22 -19.41 4.22 -5.51
N HIS A 23 -20.71 3.91 -5.57
CA HIS A 23 -21.26 2.64 -5.13
C HIS A 23 -20.77 1.54 -6.09
N HIS A 24 -19.47 1.25 -6.05
CA HIS A 24 -18.98 -0.04 -6.45
C HIS A 24 -19.47 -1.01 -5.39
N LEU A 25 -20.35 -1.91 -5.80
CA LEU A 25 -20.67 -3.13 -5.08
C LEU A 25 -19.31 -3.72 -4.65
N HIS A 26 -18.95 -3.58 -3.37
CA HIS A 26 -17.76 -4.22 -2.84
C HIS A 26 -18.05 -5.70 -2.90
N SER A 27 -17.56 -6.38 -3.95
CA SER A 27 -17.44 -7.83 -3.85
C SER A 27 -16.52 -8.06 -2.66
N ASN A 28 -17.00 -8.83 -1.70
CA ASN A 28 -16.26 -9.18 -0.50
C ASN A 28 -15.16 -10.19 -0.91
N HIS A 29 -14.21 -9.75 -1.74
CA HIS A 29 -13.11 -10.57 -2.21
C HIS A 29 -12.08 -10.63 -1.10
N GLN A 30 -12.29 -11.55 -0.16
CA GLN A 30 -11.26 -11.91 0.81
C GLN A 30 -10.05 -12.45 0.03
N PRO A 31 -8.85 -11.91 0.24
CA PRO A 31 -7.66 -12.42 -0.44
C PRO A 31 -7.48 -13.91 -0.12
N GLY A 32 -7.12 -14.69 -1.15
CA GLY A 32 -6.84 -16.12 -1.02
C GLY A 32 -5.65 -16.40 -0.09
N ALA A 33 -5.46 -17.66 0.28
CA ALA A 33 -4.34 -18.09 1.11
C ALA A 33 -2.98 -17.67 0.52
N VAL A 34 -2.06 -17.25 1.38
CA VAL A 34 -0.71 -16.85 0.98
C VAL A 34 0.24 -18.04 1.05
N ASP A 35 0.79 -18.44 -0.09
CA ASP A 35 1.83 -19.45 -0.18
C ASP A 35 3.23 -18.84 -0.37
N LYS A 36 4.28 -19.67 -0.26
CA LYS A 36 5.68 -19.22 -0.47
C LYS A 36 5.88 -18.55 -1.83
N LYS A 37 5.23 -19.07 -2.89
CA LYS A 37 5.33 -18.52 -4.25
C LYS A 37 4.78 -17.09 -4.34
N THR A 38 3.69 -16.81 -3.64
CA THR A 38 3.10 -15.48 -3.55
C THR A 38 4.07 -14.49 -2.90
N VAL A 39 4.75 -14.91 -1.83
CA VAL A 39 5.75 -14.07 -1.15
C VAL A 39 6.96 -13.80 -2.05
N GLU A 40 7.51 -14.83 -2.71
CA GLU A 40 8.61 -14.68 -3.66
C GLU A 40 8.27 -13.74 -4.83
N LYS A 41 7.04 -13.83 -5.35
CA LYS A 41 6.56 -12.90 -6.38
C LYS A 41 6.52 -11.47 -5.87
N CYS A 42 6.08 -11.26 -4.63
CA CYS A 42 6.06 -9.96 -4.00
C CYS A 42 7.49 -9.39 -3.84
N TRP A 43 8.46 -10.22 -3.45
CA TRP A 43 9.88 -9.85 -3.35
C TRP A 43 10.43 -9.34 -4.68
N LYS A 44 10.15 -10.03 -5.79
CA LYS A 44 10.56 -9.59 -7.14
C LYS A 44 9.98 -8.21 -7.51
N LEU A 45 8.75 -7.92 -7.08
CA LEU A 45 8.13 -6.62 -7.31
C LEU A 45 8.78 -5.52 -6.46
N MET A 46 9.06 -5.78 -5.18
CA MET A 46 9.77 -4.82 -4.32
C MET A 46 11.17 -4.51 -4.86
N ASP A 47 11.93 -5.55 -5.24
CA ASP A 47 13.26 -5.37 -5.83
C ASP A 47 13.21 -4.51 -7.11
N LYS A 48 12.21 -4.72 -7.97
CA LYS A 48 11.98 -3.85 -9.13
C LYS A 48 11.72 -2.40 -8.74
N VAL A 49 10.94 -2.14 -7.68
CA VAL A 49 10.71 -0.78 -7.17
C VAL A 49 11.99 -0.16 -6.64
N VAL A 50 12.81 -0.91 -5.90
CA VAL A 50 14.11 -0.45 -5.40
C VAL A 50 15.00 -0.01 -6.57
N ARG A 51 15.15 -0.87 -7.60
CA ARG A 51 15.96 -0.53 -8.79
C ARG A 51 15.46 0.73 -9.51
N LEU A 52 14.14 0.92 -9.61
CA LEU A 52 13.58 2.15 -10.20
C LEU A 52 13.90 3.38 -9.36
N CYS A 53 13.83 3.25 -8.03
CA CYS A 53 14.11 4.32 -7.07
C CYS A 53 15.61 4.65 -6.93
N GLN A 54 16.50 3.72 -7.30
CA GLN A 54 17.95 3.93 -7.33
C GLN A 54 18.43 4.78 -8.52
N ASN A 55 17.55 5.17 -9.43
CA ASN A 55 17.93 6.02 -10.56
C ASN A 55 18.49 7.37 -10.06
N PRO A 56 19.75 7.72 -10.37
CA PRO A 56 20.39 8.94 -9.86
C PRO A 56 19.62 10.23 -10.21
N LYS A 57 18.90 10.26 -11.33
CA LYS A 57 18.08 11.41 -11.74
C LYS A 57 16.92 11.70 -10.79
N LEU A 58 16.50 10.73 -9.97
CA LEU A 58 15.51 10.98 -8.94
C LEU A 58 16.08 11.86 -7.84
N ALA A 59 17.37 11.74 -7.50
CA ALA A 59 17.97 12.44 -6.36
C ALA A 59 17.11 12.31 -5.08
N LEU A 60 16.76 11.07 -4.72
CA LEU A 60 16.02 10.82 -3.47
C LEU A 60 16.87 11.24 -2.27
N LYS A 61 16.31 12.08 -1.41
CA LYS A 61 16.96 12.51 -0.17
C LYS A 61 16.87 11.38 0.84
N ASN A 62 17.96 11.13 1.56
CA ASN A 62 18.00 10.15 2.65
C ASN A 62 17.31 10.73 3.91
N SER A 63 15.99 10.88 3.81
CA SER A 63 15.13 11.40 4.87
C SER A 63 13.85 10.58 4.93
N PRO A 64 13.29 10.32 6.13
CA PRO A 64 12.01 9.63 6.23
C PRO A 64 10.89 10.37 5.47
N PRO A 65 9.99 9.65 4.75
CA PRO A 65 10.00 8.21 4.48
C PRO A 65 10.94 7.84 3.31
N TYR A 66 12.01 7.08 3.59
CA TYR A 66 13.03 6.73 2.59
C TYR A 66 12.81 5.32 2.02
N ILE A 67 12.20 5.24 0.83
CA ILE A 67 11.76 3.98 0.21
C ILE A 67 12.89 2.95 -0.01
N LEU A 68 14.13 3.43 -0.19
CA LEU A 68 15.29 2.57 -0.41
C LEU A 68 15.74 1.83 0.85
N ASP A 69 15.34 2.27 2.05
CA ASP A 69 15.51 1.52 3.29
C ASP A 69 14.24 0.73 3.65
N LEU A 70 13.06 1.33 3.42
CA LEU A 70 11.77 0.73 3.79
C LEU A 70 11.49 -0.61 3.10
N LEU A 71 11.79 -0.74 1.81
CA LEU A 71 11.53 -1.99 1.09
C LEU A 71 12.48 -3.12 1.51
N PRO A 72 13.81 -2.90 1.64
CA PRO A 72 14.71 -3.87 2.28
C PRO A 72 14.28 -4.24 3.70
N ASP A 73 13.89 -3.29 4.53
CA ASP A 73 13.44 -3.57 5.90
C ASP A 73 12.16 -4.42 5.92
N THR A 74 11.20 -4.13 5.02
CA THR A 74 9.99 -4.93 4.85
C THR A 74 10.34 -6.35 4.42
N TYR A 75 11.27 -6.50 3.47
CA TYR A 75 11.76 -7.80 3.03
C TYR A 75 12.39 -8.59 4.19
N GLN A 76 13.27 -7.98 4.98
CA GLN A 76 13.90 -8.67 6.11
C GLN A 76 12.87 -9.08 7.16
N HIS A 77 11.90 -8.22 7.46
CA HIS A 77 10.88 -8.56 8.44
C HIS A 77 9.96 -9.69 7.95
N LEU A 78 9.58 -9.70 6.67
CA LEU A 78 8.87 -10.83 6.06
C LEU A 78 9.69 -12.13 6.13
N ARG A 79 11.02 -12.09 5.93
CA ARG A 79 11.88 -13.26 6.12
C ARG A 79 11.87 -13.76 7.56
N THR A 80 11.90 -12.86 8.54
CA THR A 80 11.79 -13.22 9.95
C THR A 80 10.47 -13.93 10.22
N ILE A 81 9.34 -13.42 9.70
CA ILE A 81 8.04 -14.07 9.81
C ILE A 81 8.09 -15.48 9.19
N LEU A 82 8.51 -15.62 7.94
CA LEU A 82 8.57 -16.93 7.27
C LEU A 82 9.44 -17.94 8.03
N SER A 83 10.54 -17.50 8.63
CA SER A 83 11.41 -18.37 9.44
C SER A 83 10.73 -18.85 10.72
N ARG A 84 9.92 -18.00 11.38
CA ARG A 84 9.14 -18.39 12.58
C ARG A 84 8.01 -19.37 12.27
N TYR A 85 7.52 -19.38 11.04
CA TYR A 85 6.44 -20.24 10.55
C TYR A 85 6.95 -21.39 9.65
N GLU A 86 8.23 -21.73 9.72
CA GLU A 86 8.76 -22.91 9.05
C GLU A 86 8.02 -24.17 9.51
N GLY A 87 7.59 -25.00 8.56
CA GLY A 87 6.72 -26.16 8.83
C GLY A 87 5.25 -25.82 9.16
N LYS A 88 4.88 -24.54 9.28
CA LYS A 88 3.52 -24.06 9.62
C LYS A 88 3.02 -23.00 8.64
N MET A 89 3.41 -23.11 7.37
CA MET A 89 3.07 -22.15 6.33
C MET A 89 1.57 -22.06 6.06
N GLU A 90 0.83 -23.15 6.25
CA GLU A 90 -0.64 -23.16 6.10
C GLU A 90 -1.30 -22.22 7.11
N ALA A 91 -0.92 -22.32 8.39
CA ALA A 91 -1.43 -21.43 9.44
C ALA A 91 -1.09 -19.95 9.19
N LEU A 92 0.12 -19.65 8.70
CA LEU A 92 0.48 -18.28 8.32
C LEU A 92 -0.30 -17.82 7.08
N GLY A 93 -0.44 -18.71 6.09
CA GLY A 93 -1.10 -18.44 4.82
C GLY A 93 -2.59 -18.16 4.97
N ASP A 94 -3.23 -18.73 5.98
CA ASP A 94 -4.64 -18.54 6.28
C ASP A 94 -4.92 -17.36 7.23
N ASN A 95 -3.89 -16.85 7.93
CA ASN A 95 -4.02 -15.70 8.81
C ASN A 95 -4.62 -14.49 8.05
N GLU A 96 -5.78 -14.01 8.50
CA GLU A 96 -6.57 -12.98 7.80
C GLU A 96 -5.77 -11.69 7.57
N TYR A 97 -5.10 -11.19 8.61
CA TYR A 97 -4.26 -10.01 8.50
C TYR A 97 -3.12 -10.21 7.49
N PHE A 98 -2.41 -11.34 7.56
CA PHE A 98 -1.28 -11.61 6.66
C PHE A 98 -1.72 -11.70 5.19
N ARG A 99 -2.88 -12.31 4.90
CA ARG A 99 -3.48 -12.34 3.55
C ARG A 99 -3.74 -10.95 3.02
N VAL A 100 -4.40 -10.11 3.83
CA VAL A 100 -4.71 -8.72 3.47
C VAL A 100 -3.44 -7.89 3.30
N PHE A 101 -2.46 -8.04 4.19
CA PHE A 101 -1.18 -7.36 4.12
C PHE A 101 -0.43 -7.69 2.82
N MET A 102 -0.30 -8.98 2.49
CA MET A 102 0.43 -9.43 1.30
C MET A 102 -0.25 -9.02 -0.01
N GLU A 103 -1.58 -9.02 -0.05
CA GLU A 103 -2.33 -8.48 -1.18
C GLU A 103 -2.09 -6.98 -1.33
N ASN A 104 -2.19 -6.21 -0.24
CA ASN A 104 -1.96 -4.78 -0.24
C ASN A 104 -0.54 -4.43 -0.67
N LEU A 105 0.48 -5.13 -0.15
CA LEU A 105 1.89 -4.95 -0.52
C LEU A 105 2.10 -5.21 -2.02
N THR A 106 1.48 -6.26 -2.55
CA THR A 106 1.52 -6.57 -3.98
C THR A 106 0.84 -5.48 -4.81
N LYS A 107 -0.30 -4.94 -4.35
CA LYS A 107 -1.01 -3.84 -5.04
C LYS A 107 -0.18 -2.56 -5.04
N LYS A 108 0.39 -2.16 -3.90
CA LYS A 108 1.19 -0.92 -3.77
C LYS A 108 2.52 -0.99 -4.53
N THR A 109 3.19 -2.14 -4.54
CA THR A 109 4.40 -2.34 -5.36
C THR A 109 4.08 -2.24 -6.86
N LYS A 110 3.02 -2.90 -7.33
CA LYS A 110 2.55 -2.76 -8.73
C LYS A 110 2.17 -1.32 -9.08
N GLN A 111 1.43 -0.64 -8.20
CA GLN A 111 1.05 0.76 -8.40
C GLN A 111 2.28 1.65 -8.54
N THR A 112 3.31 1.42 -7.73
CA THR A 112 4.59 2.16 -7.82
C THR A 112 5.28 1.89 -9.15
N ILE A 113 5.33 0.64 -9.61
CA ILE A 113 5.90 0.30 -10.92
C ILE A 113 5.12 0.99 -12.07
N SER A 114 3.79 0.97 -12.02
CA SER A 114 2.95 1.67 -13.01
C SER A 114 3.18 3.17 -13.01
N LEU A 115 3.34 3.78 -11.82
CA LEU A 115 3.66 5.20 -11.68
C LEU A 115 4.94 5.58 -12.43
N PHE A 116 6.00 4.77 -12.32
CA PHE A 116 7.23 4.99 -13.09
C PHE A 116 7.01 4.84 -14.60
N LYS A 117 6.24 3.83 -15.02
CA LYS A 117 5.93 3.58 -16.44
C LYS A 117 5.13 4.72 -17.08
N GLU A 118 4.16 5.27 -16.34
CA GLU A 118 3.26 6.34 -16.81
C GLU A 118 3.91 7.72 -16.65
N GLY A 119 4.63 7.94 -15.55
CA GLY A 119 5.30 9.20 -15.24
C GLY A 119 6.49 9.51 -16.17
N LYS A 120 7.21 8.48 -16.63
CA LYS A 120 8.38 8.61 -17.52
C LYS A 120 9.34 9.70 -17.02
N GLU A 121 9.74 10.64 -17.88
CA GLU A 121 10.66 11.74 -17.54
C GLU A 121 10.15 12.63 -16.41
N ARG A 122 8.83 12.77 -16.24
CA ARG A 122 8.26 13.59 -15.17
C ARG A 122 8.58 13.04 -13.78
N MET A 123 9.00 11.78 -13.65
CA MET A 123 9.47 11.23 -12.37
C MET A 123 10.70 11.96 -11.84
N TYR A 124 11.52 12.52 -12.73
CA TYR A 124 12.79 13.19 -12.41
C TYR A 124 12.60 14.68 -12.09
N GLU A 125 11.43 15.24 -12.39
CA GLU A 125 11.04 16.58 -11.99
C GLU A 125 10.58 16.59 -10.51
N GLU A 126 11.36 17.20 -9.60
CA GLU A 126 11.13 17.14 -8.15
C GLU A 126 9.71 17.57 -7.73
N ASN A 127 9.15 18.57 -8.42
CA ASN A 127 7.85 19.16 -8.09
C ASN A 127 6.66 18.57 -8.86
N SER A 128 6.89 17.57 -9.73
CA SER A 128 5.84 17.00 -10.57
C SER A 128 4.82 16.18 -9.77
N GLN A 129 3.63 16.01 -10.34
CA GLN A 129 2.60 15.18 -9.73
C GLN A 129 3.04 13.71 -9.56
N PRO A 130 3.69 13.05 -10.54
CA PRO A 130 4.21 11.69 -10.34
C PRO A 130 5.22 11.60 -9.19
N ARG A 131 6.09 12.60 -9.02
CA ARG A 131 7.07 12.63 -7.93
C ARG A 131 6.42 12.81 -6.55
N ARG A 132 5.39 13.66 -6.46
CA ARG A 132 4.56 13.78 -5.26
C ARG A 132 3.82 12.48 -4.94
N ASN A 133 3.32 11.78 -5.96
CA ASN A 133 2.67 10.47 -5.78
C ASN A 133 3.65 9.40 -5.28
N LEU A 134 4.91 9.42 -5.74
CA LEU A 134 5.96 8.53 -5.22
C LEU A 134 6.25 8.81 -3.73
N THR A 135 6.25 10.09 -3.34
CA THR A 135 6.41 10.48 -1.93
C THR A 135 5.25 9.94 -1.08
N LYS A 136 4.01 10.07 -1.56
CA LYS A 136 2.83 9.48 -0.90
C LYS A 136 2.93 7.95 -0.78
N LEU A 137 3.37 7.27 -1.84
CA LEU A 137 3.59 5.82 -1.81
C LEU A 137 4.70 5.43 -0.81
N SER A 138 5.76 6.22 -0.71
CA SER A 138 6.83 6.00 0.27
C SER A 138 6.31 6.11 1.70
N LEU A 139 5.43 7.07 1.98
CA LEU A 139 4.75 7.19 3.27
C LEU A 139 3.83 5.98 3.55
N ILE A 140 3.08 5.52 2.55
CA ILE A 140 2.27 4.31 2.66
C ILE A 140 3.13 3.09 3.00
N PHE A 141 4.27 2.87 2.31
CA PHE A 141 5.17 1.77 2.64
C PHE A 141 5.72 1.87 4.07
N SER A 142 6.00 3.09 4.55
CA SER A 142 6.42 3.32 5.94
C SER A 142 5.35 2.88 6.93
N HIS A 143 4.08 3.26 6.72
CA HIS A 143 2.97 2.84 7.58
C HIS A 143 2.72 1.33 7.51
N MET A 144 2.79 0.74 6.31
CA MET A 144 2.66 -0.71 6.14
C MET A 144 3.73 -1.48 6.92
N LEU A 145 4.98 -1.03 6.87
CA LEU A 145 6.07 -1.66 7.63
C LEU A 145 5.87 -1.50 9.15
N ALA A 146 5.44 -0.32 9.60
CA ALA A 146 5.15 -0.07 11.01
C ALA A 146 4.02 -0.97 11.53
N GLU A 147 2.93 -1.09 10.77
CA GLU A 147 1.81 -1.97 11.07
C GLU A 147 2.26 -3.44 11.10
N LEU A 148 3.02 -3.90 10.09
CA LEU A 148 3.52 -5.27 10.04
C LEU A 148 4.38 -5.60 11.27
N LYS A 149 5.29 -4.69 11.66
CA LYS A 149 6.13 -4.87 12.85
C LYS A 149 5.33 -4.88 14.16
N ALA A 150 4.21 -4.15 14.20
CA ALA A 150 3.34 -4.10 15.36
C ALA A 150 2.48 -5.37 15.51
N ILE A 151 2.03 -5.94 14.39
CA ILE A 151 1.21 -7.17 14.37
C ILE A 151 2.07 -8.44 14.41
N PHE A 152 3.28 -8.40 13.86
CA PHE A 152 4.26 -9.49 13.91
C PHE A 152 5.54 -9.11 14.66
N PRO A 153 5.47 -8.75 15.95
CA PRO A 153 6.68 -8.46 16.72
C PRO A 153 7.60 -9.69 16.73
N ASN A 154 8.87 -9.49 16.36
CA ASN A 154 9.87 -10.57 16.22
C ASN A 154 9.46 -11.72 15.28
N GLY A 155 8.53 -11.47 14.35
CA GLY A 155 8.07 -12.41 13.33
C GLY A 155 6.95 -13.34 13.77
N LEU A 156 6.36 -13.16 14.96
CA LEU A 156 5.24 -13.97 15.46
C LEU A 156 3.96 -13.13 15.49
N PHE A 157 2.86 -13.69 15.02
CA PHE A 157 1.57 -13.00 15.05
C PHE A 157 1.14 -12.73 16.48
N GLN A 158 0.82 -11.46 16.78
CA GLN A 158 0.24 -10.99 18.04
C GLN A 158 -0.89 -9.98 17.81
N GLY A 159 -1.55 -10.04 16.65
CA GLY A 159 -2.67 -9.13 16.34
C GLY A 159 -3.84 -9.30 17.30
N ASP A 160 -4.08 -10.53 17.76
CA ASP A 160 -5.07 -10.89 18.77
C ASP A 160 -4.77 -10.30 20.16
N ASN A 161 -3.50 -10.01 20.44
CA ASN A 161 -3.04 -9.45 21.70
C ASN A 161 -2.58 -7.99 21.56
N PHE A 162 -2.99 -7.31 20.48
CA PHE A 162 -2.58 -5.94 20.21
C PHE A 162 -3.15 -4.98 21.26
N ARG A 163 -2.27 -4.23 21.92
CA ARG A 163 -2.66 -3.28 22.98
C ARG A 163 -2.94 -1.89 22.41
N ILE A 164 -4.22 -1.56 22.27
CA ILE A 164 -4.66 -0.21 21.93
C ILE A 164 -4.31 0.76 23.09
N THR A 165 -3.64 1.87 22.75
CA THR A 165 -3.06 2.79 23.73
C THR A 165 -4.10 3.54 24.57
N LYS A 166 -5.21 3.96 23.96
CA LYS A 166 -6.27 4.72 24.64
C LYS A 166 -7.34 3.75 25.16
N ALA A 167 -7.61 3.78 26.46
CA ALA A 167 -8.52 2.84 27.12
C ALA A 167 -9.93 2.83 26.49
N ASP A 168 -10.51 4.01 26.26
CA ASP A 168 -11.85 4.13 25.66
C ASP A 168 -11.90 3.53 24.24
N ALA A 169 -10.84 3.72 23.45
CA ALA A 169 -10.73 3.13 22.12
C ALA A 169 -10.54 1.60 22.19
N ALA A 170 -9.79 1.11 23.18
CA ALA A 170 -9.61 -0.31 23.41
C ALA A 170 -10.93 -0.99 23.80
N GLU A 171 -11.71 -0.35 24.66
CA GLU A 171 -13.04 -0.83 25.05
C GLU A 171 -14.00 -0.82 23.86
N PHE A 172 -14.03 0.27 23.08
CA PHE A 172 -14.81 0.35 21.86
C PHE A 172 -14.49 -0.80 20.89
N TRP A 173 -13.19 -1.07 20.68
CA TRP A 173 -12.73 -2.11 19.77
C TRP A 173 -13.14 -3.50 20.26
N ARG A 174 -12.84 -3.82 21.53
CA ARG A 174 -13.21 -5.10 22.15
C ARG A 174 -14.72 -5.35 22.09
N ARG A 175 -15.54 -4.31 22.32
CA ARG A 175 -17.01 -4.42 22.25
C ARG A 175 -17.53 -4.67 20.83
N SER A 176 -16.87 -4.08 19.83
CA SER A 176 -17.34 -4.11 18.44
C SER A 176 -16.79 -5.29 17.64
N PHE A 177 -15.55 -5.69 17.92
CA PHE A 177 -14.76 -6.61 17.07
C PHE A 177 -14.11 -7.77 17.86
N GLY A 178 -14.18 -7.76 19.19
CA GLY A 178 -13.47 -8.75 20.02
C GLY A 178 -11.96 -8.57 19.90
N ASP A 179 -11.26 -9.67 19.60
CA ASP A 179 -9.80 -9.73 19.44
C ASP A 179 -9.34 -9.64 17.97
N LYS A 180 -10.24 -9.21 17.05
CA LYS A 180 -9.93 -9.05 15.62
C LYS A 180 -9.21 -7.75 15.29
#